data_AF-A0A1G9DZX3-F1
#
_entry.id   AF-A0A1G9DZX3-F1
#
_cell.length_a   1.000
_cell.length_b   1.000
_cell.length_c   1.000
_cell.angle_alpha   90.00
_cell.angle_beta   90.00
_cell.angle_gamma   90.00
#
_symmetry.space_group_name_H-M   'P 1'
#
loop_
_entity.id
_entity.type
_entity.pdbx_description
1 polymer ?
#
loop_
_entity_poly.entity_id
_entity_poly.type
_entity_poly.pdbx_seq_one_letter_code
_entity_poly.pdbx_strand_id
1 'polypeptide(L)'
;MKSLPELITEFCQNSHVPMAESEFGNAGVDAIFRIMEVAKNLYKHLEPERIKGAVIIFKKVASQNNSTLNQSPERPLDLSNLANQTITDLILEIGADEQLYRRLHNTHTLQDMASDAVVYHNRNGTEEFLAGKQSKQVSRLDLASKSQFAVPTFSSLREALQKYETENIRESTCYIFRESWHDNERIFFKAKPESKMRNSLTQFLRNRLAGDFDVWPEQVVDESHPVDIRVQPKFTNNRLMLIEIKWLGISVAEDGHITARHYEPRAQEGASQLANYLDSQRQSAPSHIVQGYYVIIDGRRANLREGTTSISRADGMYFETQEITFNPAPHETRSDYDIPYRMFAIPVCSD
;
A
#
# COMPACT_ATOMS: atom_id res chain seq x y z
N MET A 1 -28.30 14.15 16.67
CA MET A 1 -27.20 14.10 15.68
C MET A 1 -26.64 15.50 15.57
N LYS A 2 -25.33 15.69 15.74
CA LYS A 2 -24.69 17.00 15.55
C LYS A 2 -24.81 17.40 14.07
N SER A 3 -25.00 18.69 13.81
CA SER A 3 -25.01 19.22 12.44
C SER A 3 -23.59 19.19 11.84
N LEU A 4 -23.47 19.16 10.51
CA LEU A 4 -22.16 19.20 9.84
C LEU A 4 -21.32 20.45 10.24
N PRO A 5 -21.89 21.66 10.37
CA PRO A 5 -21.16 22.81 10.91
C PRO A 5 -20.69 22.62 12.35
N GLU A 6 -21.50 22.01 13.22
CA GLU A 6 -21.10 21.69 14.61
C GLU A 6 -19.92 20.72 14.63
N LEU A 7 -19.92 19.71 13.76
CA LEU A 7 -18.81 18.76 13.61
C LEU A 7 -17.54 19.44 13.09
N ILE A 8 -17.66 20.37 12.15
CA ILE A 8 -16.52 21.15 11.63
C ILE A 8 -15.96 22.07 12.72
N THR A 9 -16.81 22.79 13.44
CA THR A 9 -16.39 23.65 14.56
C THR A 9 -15.72 22.85 15.67
N GLU A 10 -16.29 21.70 16.03
CA GLU A 10 -15.69 20.78 17.01
C GLU A 10 -14.33 20.25 16.53
N PHE A 11 -14.19 19.91 15.24
CA PHE A 11 -12.92 19.47 14.67
C PHE A 11 -11.86 20.58 14.70
N CYS A 12 -12.23 21.81 14.32
CA CYS A 12 -11.33 22.96 14.35
C CYS A 12 -10.89 23.31 15.78
N GLN A 13 -11.82 23.35 16.73
CA GLN A 13 -11.55 23.67 18.14
C GLN A 13 -10.71 22.59 18.85
N ASN A 14 -10.86 21.33 18.44
CA ASN A 14 -10.08 20.22 19.00
C ASN A 14 -8.78 19.92 18.25
N SER A 15 -8.47 20.68 17.20
CA SER A 15 -7.23 20.50 16.44
C SER A 15 -6.00 20.96 17.23
N HIS A 16 -4.83 20.55 16.76
CA HIS A 16 -3.53 20.90 17.33
C HIS A 16 -3.13 22.35 17.07
N VAL A 17 -3.75 23.03 16.09
CA VAL A 17 -3.40 24.41 15.71
C VAL A 17 -3.75 25.43 16.81
N PRO A 18 -4.98 25.50 17.35
CA PRO A 18 -5.30 26.40 18.46
C PRO A 18 -4.46 26.15 19.72
N MET A 19 -4.03 24.90 19.94
CA MET A 19 -3.16 24.56 21.07
C MET A 19 -1.81 25.27 20.96
N ALA A 20 -1.11 25.16 19.83
CA ALA A 20 0.18 25.85 19.66
C ALA A 20 0.04 27.37 19.55
N GLU A 21 -1.07 27.86 19.00
CA GLU A 21 -1.40 29.29 19.02
C GLU A 21 -1.54 29.81 20.46
N SER A 22 -2.24 29.06 21.33
CA SER A 22 -2.43 29.45 22.73
C SER A 22 -1.12 29.49 23.53
N GLU A 23 -0.15 28.63 23.19
CA GLU A 23 1.11 28.50 23.92
C GLU A 23 2.20 29.43 23.37
N PHE A 24 2.32 29.54 22.05
CA PHE A 24 3.44 30.21 21.37
C PHE A 24 3.01 31.27 20.34
N GLY A 25 1.71 31.57 20.24
CA GLY A 25 1.18 32.54 19.27
C GLY A 25 1.39 32.10 17.82
N ASN A 26 1.50 33.08 16.91
CA ASN A 26 1.69 32.84 15.47
C ASN A 26 2.91 31.96 15.16
N ALA A 27 3.98 32.11 15.93
CA ALA A 27 5.18 31.31 15.73
C ALA A 27 4.94 29.81 16.03
N GLY A 28 4.02 29.50 16.95
CA GLY A 28 3.55 28.13 17.19
C GLY A 28 2.74 27.57 16.01
N VAL A 29 1.88 28.41 15.41
CA VAL A 29 1.08 28.05 14.23
C VAL A 29 1.99 27.76 13.04
N ASP A 30 2.97 28.63 12.77
CA ASP A 30 3.95 28.44 11.70
C ASP A 30 4.76 27.15 11.91
N ALA A 31 5.16 26.88 13.15
CA ALA A 31 5.87 25.66 13.50
C ALA A 31 5.05 24.40 13.23
N ILE A 32 3.75 24.39 13.57
CA ILE A 32 2.87 23.27 13.23
C ILE A 32 2.84 23.01 11.73
N PHE A 33 2.57 24.04 10.92
CA PHE A 33 2.45 23.85 9.47
C PHE A 33 3.75 23.34 8.86
N ARG A 34 4.88 23.85 9.34
CA ARG A 34 6.19 23.41 8.87
C ARG A 34 6.49 21.96 9.28
N ILE A 35 6.13 21.57 10.50
CA ILE A 35 6.25 20.18 10.97
C ILE A 35 5.36 19.25 10.15
N MET A 36 4.11 19.64 9.87
CA MET A 36 3.21 18.85 9.02
C MET A 36 3.76 18.67 7.60
N GLU A 37 4.38 19.70 7.03
CA GLU A 37 5.04 19.63 5.72
C GLU A 37 6.23 18.66 5.75
N VAL A 38 7.07 18.75 6.77
CA VAL A 38 8.20 17.83 6.96
C VAL A 38 7.71 16.40 7.19
N ALA A 39 6.66 16.19 8.00
CA ALA A 39 6.07 14.86 8.20
C ALA A 39 5.55 14.28 6.88
N LYS A 40 4.82 15.06 6.09
CA LYS A 40 4.36 14.65 4.76
C LYS A 40 5.54 14.31 3.84
N ASN A 41 6.58 15.13 3.82
CA ASN A 41 7.76 14.88 3.00
C ASN A 41 8.57 13.67 3.49
N LEU A 42 8.69 13.47 4.80
CA LEU A 42 9.31 12.29 5.40
C LEU A 42 8.62 11.02 4.92
N TYR A 43 7.29 10.96 5.06
CA TYR A 43 6.54 9.74 4.73
C TYR A 43 6.42 9.47 3.22
N LYS A 44 6.75 10.44 2.36
CA LYS A 44 7.01 10.15 0.93
C LYS A 44 8.23 9.25 0.76
N HIS A 45 9.27 9.43 1.57
CA HIS A 45 10.55 8.72 1.44
C HIS A 45 10.69 7.50 2.36
N LEU A 46 10.02 7.50 3.52
CA LEU A 46 10.15 6.47 4.54
C LEU A 46 8.78 6.08 5.11
N GLU A 47 8.36 4.83 4.93
CA GLU A 47 7.10 4.32 5.48
C GLU A 47 7.10 4.31 7.01
N PRO A 48 5.99 4.69 7.67
CA PRO A 48 5.84 4.56 9.12
C PRO A 48 6.16 3.14 9.63
N GLU A 49 5.77 2.10 8.88
CA GLU A 49 5.95 0.68 9.22
C GLU A 49 7.41 0.24 9.27
N ARG A 50 8.29 0.96 8.56
CA ARG A 50 9.73 0.66 8.54
C ARG A 50 10.48 1.28 9.71
N ILE A 51 9.80 2.12 10.49
CA ILE A 51 10.31 2.76 11.69
C ILE A 51 9.81 1.94 12.88
N LYS A 52 10.72 1.21 13.53
CA LYS A 52 10.34 0.29 14.63
C LYS A 52 10.04 1.01 15.95
N GLY A 53 10.55 2.23 16.09
CA GLY A 53 10.43 3.09 17.27
C GLY A 53 9.57 4.32 17.01
N ALA A 54 9.96 5.45 17.56
CA ALA A 54 9.22 6.71 17.45
C ALA A 54 9.78 7.62 16.35
N VAL A 55 8.88 8.38 15.72
CA VAL A 55 9.21 9.56 14.91
C VAL A 55 8.93 10.80 15.73
N ILE A 56 9.93 11.64 15.91
CA ILE A 56 9.84 12.92 16.62
C ILE A 56 10.30 14.01 15.65
N ILE A 57 9.45 14.99 15.38
CA ILE A 57 9.77 16.14 14.52
C ILE A 57 9.48 17.39 15.34
N PHE A 58 10.45 18.29 15.50
CA PHE A 58 10.24 19.49 16.31
C PHE A 58 10.84 20.74 15.68
N LYS A 59 10.24 21.89 16.02
CA LYS A 59 10.75 23.22 15.67
C LYS A 59 10.68 24.09 16.91
N LYS A 60 11.82 24.65 17.31
CA LYS A 60 11.90 25.58 18.45
C LYS A 60 11.20 26.89 18.12
N VAL A 61 10.48 27.43 19.10
CA VAL A 61 9.67 28.64 18.95
C VAL A 61 10.04 29.71 19.97
N ALA A 62 10.62 29.32 21.12
CA ALA A 62 11.02 30.26 22.16
C ALA A 62 12.50 30.68 22.05
N SER A 63 12.74 31.99 22.13
CA SER A 63 14.07 32.64 22.20
C SER A 63 14.68 32.63 23.61
N GLN A 64 14.51 31.55 24.38
CA GLN A 64 15.24 31.44 25.65
C GLN A 64 16.70 31.10 25.32
N ASN A 65 17.61 32.03 25.64
CA ASN A 65 19.07 31.96 25.46
C ASN A 65 19.78 30.77 26.18
N ASN A 66 19.05 29.76 26.64
CA ASN A 66 19.59 28.55 27.24
C ASN A 66 19.41 27.36 26.29
N SER A 67 20.06 27.42 25.14
CA SER A 67 20.26 26.25 24.29
C SER A 67 21.13 25.22 25.01
N THR A 68 20.50 24.19 25.60
CA THR A 68 21.19 22.98 26.08
C THR A 68 21.49 21.98 24.95
N LEU A 69 20.98 22.22 23.74
CA LEU A 69 21.29 21.43 22.54
C LEU A 69 22.45 22.06 21.74
N ASN A 70 23.56 22.36 22.42
CA ASN A 70 24.81 22.80 21.78
C ASN A 70 25.58 21.61 21.20
N GLN A 71 25.01 20.92 20.21
CA GLN A 71 25.79 20.09 19.30
C GLN A 71 25.67 20.71 17.91
N SER A 72 26.81 21.07 17.34
CA SER A 72 26.94 21.66 16.00
C SER A 72 25.99 20.96 15.02
N PRO A 73 25.28 21.69 14.14
CA PRO A 73 24.41 21.05 13.17
C PRO A 73 25.24 20.08 12.32
N GLU A 74 24.82 18.81 12.32
CA GLU A 74 25.19 17.87 11.27
C GLU A 74 24.80 18.49 9.91
N ARG A 75 25.34 17.98 8.81
CA ARG A 75 24.90 18.44 7.48
C ARG A 75 23.37 18.32 7.37
N PRO A 76 22.70 19.26 6.68
CA PRO A 76 21.27 19.15 6.40
C PRO A 76 20.93 17.76 5.88
N LEU A 77 19.88 17.18 6.44
CA LEU A 77 19.40 15.86 6.12
C LEU A 77 18.59 15.91 4.82
N ASP A 78 19.05 15.15 3.83
CA ASP A 78 18.21 14.76 2.71
C ASP A 78 17.42 13.51 3.09
N LEU A 79 16.09 13.65 3.16
CA LEU A 79 15.16 12.59 3.53
C LEU A 79 15.22 11.39 2.58
N SER A 80 15.63 11.57 1.33
CA SER A 80 15.77 10.48 0.36
C SER A 80 16.83 9.45 0.80
N ASN A 81 17.84 9.87 1.57
CA ASN A 81 18.88 8.99 2.11
C ASN A 81 18.37 8.01 3.18
N LEU A 82 17.17 8.24 3.73
CA LEU A 82 16.56 7.36 4.73
C LEU A 82 15.84 6.16 4.11
N ALA A 83 15.53 6.19 2.81
CA ALA A 83 14.63 5.24 2.14
C ALA A 83 15.05 3.77 2.24
N ASN A 84 16.33 3.46 2.45
CA ASN A 84 16.85 2.07 2.53
C ASN A 84 17.41 1.70 3.92
N GLN A 85 17.24 2.55 4.92
CA GLN A 85 17.75 2.29 6.26
C GLN A 85 16.71 1.55 7.12
N THR A 86 17.18 0.68 8.01
CA THR A 86 16.34 0.21 9.12
C THR A 86 16.47 1.24 10.24
N ILE A 87 15.37 1.87 10.61
CA ILE A 87 15.38 2.96 11.59
C ILE A 87 14.62 2.49 12.83
N THR A 88 15.29 2.58 13.99
CA THR A 88 14.64 2.36 15.28
C THR A 88 13.88 3.64 15.64
N ASP A 89 14.56 4.67 16.13
CA ASP A 89 13.98 5.98 16.39
C ASP A 89 14.48 7.02 15.39
N LEU A 90 13.61 7.95 15.02
CA LEU A 90 13.91 9.05 14.12
C LEU A 90 13.57 10.38 14.78
N ILE A 91 14.59 11.18 15.09
CA ILE A 91 14.42 12.52 15.66
C ILE A 91 14.91 13.54 14.64
N LEU A 92 14.03 14.48 14.31
CA LEU A 92 14.25 15.51 13.30
C LEU A 92 14.02 16.89 13.91
N GLU A 93 14.98 17.79 13.73
CA GLU A 93 14.87 19.20 14.08
C GLU A 93 14.74 20.03 12.82
N ILE A 94 13.79 20.96 12.82
CA ILE A 94 13.69 22.02 11.81
C ILE A 94 14.45 23.22 12.35
N GLY A 95 15.61 23.49 11.75
CA GLY A 95 16.50 24.57 12.17
C GLY A 95 15.90 25.97 11.95
N ALA A 96 16.57 26.97 12.53
CA ALA A 96 16.23 28.37 12.32
C ALA A 96 16.47 28.83 10.86
N ASP A 97 17.29 28.10 10.11
CA ASP A 97 17.54 28.27 8.69
C ASP A 97 16.56 27.49 7.80
N GLU A 98 15.49 26.96 8.38
CA GLU A 98 14.47 26.11 7.75
C GLU A 98 14.96 24.79 7.16
N GLN A 99 16.22 24.43 7.45
CA GLN A 99 16.79 23.14 7.06
C GLN A 99 16.42 22.04 8.07
N LEU A 100 16.46 20.80 7.59
CA LEU A 100 16.14 19.63 8.40
C LEU A 100 17.42 18.99 8.91
N TYR A 101 17.47 18.65 10.19
CA TYR A 101 18.61 18.00 10.81
C TYR A 101 18.18 16.72 11.51
N ARG A 102 18.96 15.65 11.34
CA ARG A 102 18.81 14.45 12.17
C ARG A 102 19.44 14.71 13.53
N ARG A 103 18.76 14.30 14.60
CA ARG A 103 19.30 14.35 15.96
C ARG A 103 19.46 12.93 16.51
N LEU A 104 20.52 12.75 17.30
CA LEU A 104 20.69 11.56 18.11
C LEU A 104 19.64 11.54 19.22
N HIS A 105 19.30 10.34 19.67
CA HIS A 105 18.40 10.16 20.80
C HIS A 105 18.92 10.95 22.00
N ASN A 106 18.14 11.93 22.46
CA ASN A 106 18.51 12.76 23.61
C ASN A 106 17.98 12.10 24.89
N THR A 107 18.51 12.52 26.03
CA THR A 107 18.00 12.12 27.36
C THR A 107 16.80 12.96 27.79
N HIS A 108 16.33 13.89 26.96
CA HIS A 108 15.23 14.78 27.27
C HIS A 108 13.90 14.08 27.02
N THR A 109 12.93 14.31 27.90
CA THR A 109 11.58 13.81 27.68
C THR A 109 10.88 14.64 26.59
N LEU A 110 9.85 14.08 25.96
CA LEU A 110 9.01 14.82 25.00
C LEU A 110 8.45 16.12 25.60
N GLN A 111 8.15 16.11 26.90
CA GLN A 111 7.63 17.27 27.61
C GLN A 111 8.69 18.36 27.78
N ASP A 112 9.96 17.98 28.02
CA ASP A 112 11.06 18.94 28.09
C ASP A 112 11.25 19.63 26.74
N MET A 113 11.18 18.87 25.64
CA MET A 113 11.24 19.41 24.28
C MET A 113 10.04 20.32 23.97
N ALA A 114 8.85 19.97 24.44
CA ALA A 114 7.65 20.78 24.23
C ALA A 114 7.69 22.12 24.97
N SER A 115 8.56 22.31 25.96
CA SER A 115 8.63 23.55 26.74
C SER A 115 9.09 24.77 25.94
N ASP A 116 9.91 24.57 24.90
CA ASP A 116 10.46 25.62 24.03
C ASP A 116 10.22 25.36 22.53
N ALA A 117 9.60 24.23 22.18
CA ALA A 117 9.33 23.82 20.81
C ALA A 117 7.89 23.31 20.62
N VAL A 118 7.44 23.34 19.37
CA VAL A 118 6.32 22.49 18.95
C VAL A 118 6.91 21.14 18.53
N VAL A 119 6.30 20.07 19.02
CA VAL A 119 6.77 18.69 18.80
C VAL A 119 5.65 17.86 18.18
N TYR A 120 5.92 17.20 17.07
CA TYR A 120 5.12 16.08 16.56
C TYR A 120 5.76 14.78 17.01
N HIS A 121 4.92 13.85 17.45
CA HIS A 121 5.32 12.52 17.89
C HIS A 121 4.41 11.47 17.24
N ASN A 122 5.01 10.48 16.59
CA ASN A 122 4.31 9.28 16.12
C ASN A 122 4.99 8.04 16.69
N ARG A 123 4.20 7.21 17.37
CA ARG A 123 4.65 5.90 17.84
C ARG A 123 3.55 4.87 17.63
N ASN A 124 3.88 3.78 16.93
CA ASN A 124 2.94 2.69 16.64
C ASN A 124 1.62 3.16 16.00
N GLY A 125 1.66 4.23 15.19
CA GLY A 125 0.49 4.81 14.53
C GLY A 125 -0.41 5.65 15.43
N THR A 126 0.04 5.98 16.64
CA THR A 126 -0.57 7.02 17.48
C THR A 126 0.21 8.30 17.27
N GLU A 127 -0.48 9.33 16.78
CA GLU A 127 0.10 10.62 16.44
C GLU A 127 -0.41 11.71 17.37
N GLU A 128 0.49 12.59 17.80
CA GLU A 128 0.15 13.74 18.65
C GLU A 128 1.07 14.94 18.37
N PHE A 129 0.57 16.12 18.68
CA PHE A 129 1.37 17.33 18.80
C PHE A 129 1.43 17.75 20.27
N LEU A 130 2.61 18.20 20.70
CA LEU A 130 2.88 18.76 22.01
C LEU A 130 3.36 20.20 21.87
N ALA A 131 2.87 21.06 22.77
CA ALA A 131 3.30 22.45 22.91
C ALA A 131 3.12 22.87 24.38
N GLY A 132 4.20 23.30 25.03
CA GLY A 132 4.22 23.63 26.45
C GLY A 132 3.81 22.45 27.33
N LYS A 133 2.70 22.61 28.06
CA LYS A 133 2.10 21.56 28.90
C LYS A 133 0.97 20.79 28.21
N GLN A 134 0.63 21.17 26.98
CA GLN A 134 -0.52 20.64 26.26
C GLN A 134 -0.08 19.56 25.27
N SER A 135 -0.93 18.54 25.09
CA SER A 135 -0.84 17.57 23.99
C SER A 135 -2.22 17.41 23.35
N LYS A 136 -2.23 17.25 22.02
CA LYS A 136 -3.41 16.95 21.22
C LYS A 136 -3.09 15.82 20.24
N GLN A 137 -3.93 14.78 20.26
CA GLN A 137 -3.83 13.73 19.26
C GLN A 137 -4.20 14.25 17.86
N VAL A 138 -3.50 13.74 16.85
CA VAL A 138 -3.85 13.97 15.46
C VAL A 138 -4.98 13.02 15.10
N SER A 139 -6.14 13.57 14.77
CA SER A 139 -7.27 12.79 14.26
C SER A 139 -6.88 12.10 12.96
N ARG A 140 -6.90 10.77 12.95
CA ARG A 140 -6.73 9.97 11.74
C ARG A 140 -8.06 9.86 11.00
N LEU A 141 -8.10 10.41 9.79
CA LEU A 141 -9.26 10.35 8.89
C LEU A 141 -9.32 9.00 8.16
N ASP A 142 -8.17 8.39 7.90
CA ASP A 142 -8.04 7.04 7.36
C ASP A 142 -7.48 6.10 8.44
N LEU A 143 -8.30 5.16 8.91
CA LEU A 143 -7.92 4.18 9.92
C LEU A 143 -6.94 3.12 9.39
N ALA A 144 -6.87 2.95 8.06
CA ALA A 144 -5.98 1.99 7.41
C ALA A 144 -4.53 2.53 7.30
N SER A 145 -4.34 3.85 7.39
CA SER A 145 -3.01 4.47 7.41
C SER A 145 -2.40 4.47 8.81
N LYS A 146 -1.08 4.20 8.88
CA LYS A 146 -0.28 4.34 10.12
C LYS A 146 0.10 5.79 10.43
N SER A 147 -0.22 6.74 9.54
CA SER A 147 -0.01 8.17 9.76
C SER A 147 -0.97 9.01 8.92
N GLN A 148 -1.55 10.06 9.49
CA GLN A 148 -2.37 11.05 8.80
C GLN A 148 -1.57 11.83 7.74
N PHE A 149 -0.25 11.83 7.86
CA PHE A 149 0.68 12.51 6.94
C PHE A 149 1.32 11.56 5.94
N ALA A 150 1.12 10.24 6.06
CA ALA A 150 1.58 9.30 5.06
C ALA A 150 0.68 9.34 3.83
N VAL A 151 1.30 9.25 2.64
CA VAL A 151 0.56 8.87 1.43
C VAL A 151 0.01 7.46 1.68
N PRO A 152 -1.26 7.15 1.35
CA PRO A 152 -1.80 5.80 1.47
C PRO A 152 -0.96 4.90 0.58
N THR A 153 0.01 4.24 1.17
CA THR A 153 0.91 3.34 0.48
C THR A 153 0.73 2.02 1.19
N PHE A 154 0.28 1.03 0.41
CA PHE A 154 0.19 -0.37 0.82
C PHE A 154 -0.99 -0.77 1.73
N SER A 155 -1.88 0.15 2.11
CA SER A 155 -3.23 -0.19 2.57
C SER A 155 -4.27 -0.08 1.45
N SER A 156 -4.13 0.87 0.51
CA SER A 156 -5.10 1.10 -0.57
C SER A 156 -5.04 0.08 -1.71
N LEU A 157 -3.84 -0.34 -2.16
CA LEU A 157 -3.73 -1.38 -3.21
C LEU A 157 -4.10 -2.76 -2.66
N ARG A 158 -3.65 -3.11 -1.44
CA ARG A 158 -4.03 -4.36 -0.77
C ARG A 158 -5.55 -4.45 -0.58
N GLU A 159 -6.15 -3.39 -0.03
CA GLU A 159 -7.59 -3.31 0.12
C GLU A 159 -8.28 -3.34 -1.25
N ALA A 160 -7.77 -2.63 -2.27
CA ALA A 160 -8.34 -2.68 -3.61
C ALA A 160 -8.31 -4.10 -4.20
N LEU A 161 -7.24 -4.87 -4.01
CA LEU A 161 -7.17 -6.27 -4.47
C LEU A 161 -8.17 -7.16 -3.73
N GLN A 162 -8.30 -7.00 -2.40
CA GLN A 162 -9.32 -7.71 -1.60
C GLN A 162 -10.75 -7.34 -2.03
N LYS A 163 -11.00 -6.05 -2.29
CA LYS A 163 -12.30 -5.58 -2.78
C LYS A 163 -12.57 -6.12 -4.18
N TYR A 164 -11.59 -6.10 -5.07
CA TYR A 164 -11.70 -6.66 -6.42
C TYR A 164 -12.09 -8.14 -6.40
N GLU A 165 -11.52 -8.94 -5.50
CA GLU A 165 -11.94 -10.33 -5.30
C GLU A 165 -13.45 -10.41 -5.02
N THR A 166 -13.90 -9.72 -3.96
CA THR A 166 -15.28 -9.84 -3.47
C THR A 166 -16.31 -9.18 -4.38
N GLU A 167 -15.99 -8.03 -4.96
CA GLU A 167 -16.92 -7.20 -5.72
C GLU A 167 -16.99 -7.61 -7.19
N ASN A 168 -15.89 -8.09 -7.77
CA ASN A 168 -15.78 -8.33 -9.22
C ASN A 168 -15.58 -9.80 -9.60
N ILE A 169 -14.68 -10.52 -8.90
CA ILE A 169 -14.26 -11.86 -9.29
C ILE A 169 -15.22 -12.93 -8.77
N ARG A 170 -15.53 -12.90 -7.46
CA ARG A 170 -16.23 -13.97 -6.75
C ARG A 170 -17.48 -14.43 -7.50
N GLU A 171 -18.33 -13.50 -7.91
CA GLU A 171 -19.56 -13.79 -8.65
C GLU A 171 -19.51 -13.39 -10.14
N SER A 172 -18.33 -13.03 -10.66
CA SER A 172 -18.16 -12.56 -12.04
C SER A 172 -19.10 -11.39 -12.44
N THR A 173 -19.25 -10.43 -11.51
CA THR A 173 -20.11 -9.24 -11.69
C THR A 173 -19.52 -8.26 -12.70
N CYS A 174 -18.19 -8.16 -12.78
CA CYS A 174 -17.50 -7.29 -13.73
C CYS A 174 -17.73 -7.78 -15.16
N TYR A 175 -18.26 -6.92 -16.02
CA TYR A 175 -18.59 -7.27 -17.40
C TYR A 175 -17.35 -7.70 -18.21
N ILE A 176 -16.19 -7.08 -17.99
CA ILE A 176 -14.93 -7.46 -18.66
C ILE A 176 -14.46 -8.84 -18.20
N PHE A 177 -14.49 -9.11 -16.89
CA PHE A 177 -14.06 -10.40 -16.37
C PHE A 177 -15.02 -11.51 -16.82
N ARG A 178 -16.33 -11.25 -16.84
CA ARG A 178 -17.34 -12.21 -17.30
C ARG A 178 -17.07 -12.73 -18.71
N GLU A 179 -16.51 -11.91 -19.59
CA GLU A 179 -16.13 -12.33 -20.95
C GLU A 179 -15.03 -13.40 -20.99
N SER A 180 -14.32 -13.62 -19.88
CA SER A 180 -13.30 -14.67 -19.74
C SER A 180 -13.91 -16.08 -19.71
N TRP A 181 -15.18 -16.22 -19.32
CA TRP A 181 -15.88 -17.50 -19.28
C TRP A 181 -16.36 -17.90 -20.67
N HIS A 182 -16.25 -19.20 -20.96
CA HIS A 182 -16.78 -19.81 -22.18
C HIS A 182 -18.30 -19.99 -22.10
N ASP A 183 -18.78 -20.39 -20.92
CA ASP A 183 -20.17 -20.69 -20.61
C ASP A 183 -20.74 -19.77 -19.51
N ASN A 184 -22.07 -19.72 -19.39
CA ASN A 184 -22.76 -18.89 -18.38
C ASN A 184 -22.65 -19.50 -16.97
N GLU A 185 -22.45 -20.81 -16.92
CA GLU A 185 -22.30 -21.61 -15.71
C GLU A 185 -20.92 -21.43 -15.07
N ARG A 186 -19.99 -20.75 -15.77
CA ARG A 186 -18.62 -20.44 -15.31
C ARG A 186 -17.85 -21.72 -14.98
N ILE A 187 -17.97 -22.70 -15.86
CA ILE A 187 -17.33 -24.02 -15.77
C ILE A 187 -15.96 -23.98 -16.43
N PHE A 188 -15.89 -23.44 -17.65
CA PHE A 188 -14.65 -23.31 -18.43
C PHE A 188 -14.32 -21.87 -18.75
N PHE A 189 -13.02 -21.55 -18.74
CA PHE A 189 -12.54 -20.32 -19.37
C PHE A 189 -12.52 -20.44 -20.89
N LYS A 190 -12.59 -19.31 -21.59
CA LYS A 190 -12.21 -19.24 -23.00
C LYS A 190 -10.69 -19.42 -23.14
N ALA A 191 -10.26 -19.88 -24.31
CA ALA A 191 -8.84 -19.92 -24.65
C ALA A 191 -8.18 -18.55 -24.45
N LYS A 192 -7.02 -18.54 -23.76
CA LYS A 192 -6.21 -17.34 -23.49
C LYS A 192 -6.99 -16.19 -22.80
N PRO A 193 -7.57 -16.40 -21.61
CA PRO A 193 -8.42 -15.41 -20.94
C PRO A 193 -7.66 -14.25 -20.27
N GLU A 194 -6.33 -14.36 -20.18
CA GLU A 194 -5.43 -13.51 -19.39
C GLU A 194 -5.59 -12.01 -19.66
N SER A 195 -5.73 -11.62 -20.93
CA SER A 195 -5.92 -10.21 -21.30
C SER A 195 -7.21 -9.61 -20.72
N LYS A 196 -8.30 -10.39 -20.66
CA LYS A 196 -9.59 -9.95 -20.10
C LYS A 196 -9.51 -9.80 -18.59
N MET A 197 -8.86 -10.74 -17.91
CA MET A 197 -8.61 -10.69 -16.46
C MET A 197 -7.76 -9.47 -16.10
N ARG A 198 -6.66 -9.24 -16.82
CA ARG A 198 -5.81 -8.06 -16.65
C ARG A 198 -6.55 -6.76 -16.89
N ASN A 199 -7.33 -6.67 -17.96
CA ASN A 199 -8.10 -5.47 -18.28
C ASN A 199 -9.17 -5.17 -17.22
N SER A 200 -9.81 -6.22 -16.69
CA SER A 200 -10.79 -6.08 -15.59
C SER A 200 -10.13 -5.52 -14.33
N LEU A 201 -8.99 -6.08 -13.91
CA LEU A 201 -8.25 -5.57 -12.75
C LEU A 201 -7.74 -4.15 -12.98
N THR A 202 -7.15 -3.88 -14.15
CA THR A 202 -6.67 -2.54 -14.52
C THR A 202 -7.78 -1.49 -14.42
N GLN A 203 -8.97 -1.80 -14.96
CA GLN A 203 -10.12 -0.90 -14.88
C GLN A 203 -10.55 -0.66 -13.43
N PHE A 204 -10.66 -1.73 -12.63
CA PHE A 204 -11.05 -1.63 -11.23
C PHE A 204 -10.06 -0.75 -10.44
N LEU A 205 -8.76 -1.00 -10.60
CA LEU A 205 -7.71 -0.23 -9.93
C LEU A 205 -7.73 1.23 -10.36
N ARG A 206 -7.90 1.53 -11.65
CA ARG A 206 -8.06 2.93 -12.12
C ARG A 206 -9.26 3.59 -11.45
N ASN A 207 -10.41 2.94 -11.42
CA ASN A 207 -11.60 3.52 -10.81
C ASN A 207 -11.43 3.78 -9.30
N ARG A 208 -10.70 2.90 -8.60
CA ARG A 208 -10.54 2.97 -7.14
C ARG A 208 -9.37 3.85 -6.69
N LEU A 209 -8.32 3.94 -7.51
CA LEU A 209 -7.03 4.53 -7.13
C LEU A 209 -6.60 5.73 -7.99
N ALA A 210 -7.31 6.09 -9.07
CA ALA A 210 -6.84 7.11 -10.03
C ALA A 210 -6.61 8.51 -9.44
N GLY A 211 -7.14 8.82 -8.25
CA GLY A 211 -6.80 10.06 -7.56
C GLY A 211 -5.31 10.14 -7.21
N ASP A 212 -4.73 9.01 -6.79
CA ASP A 212 -3.43 8.96 -6.13
C ASP A 212 -2.38 8.12 -6.89
N PHE A 213 -2.83 7.28 -7.82
CA PHE A 213 -1.99 6.34 -8.56
C PHE A 213 -2.20 6.40 -10.07
N ASP A 214 -1.11 6.20 -10.78
CA ASP A 214 -1.13 5.81 -12.17
C ASP A 214 -1.09 4.28 -12.29
N VAL A 215 -1.93 3.74 -13.18
CA VAL A 215 -2.10 2.30 -13.39
C VAL A 215 -1.95 2.02 -14.89
N TRP A 216 -0.94 1.26 -15.27
CA TRP A 216 -0.64 0.92 -16.66
C TRP A 216 -0.65 -0.60 -16.88
N PRO A 217 -1.42 -1.10 -17.85
CA PRO A 217 -1.32 -2.49 -18.29
C PRO A 217 -0.05 -2.68 -19.13
N GLU A 218 0.45 -3.92 -19.18
CA GLU A 218 1.53 -4.41 -20.06
C GLU A 218 2.68 -3.42 -20.22
N GLN A 219 3.55 -3.37 -19.22
CA GLN A 219 4.76 -2.56 -19.31
C GLN A 219 5.96 -3.48 -19.53
N VAL A 220 6.73 -3.20 -20.58
CA VAL A 220 8.03 -3.81 -20.80
C VAL A 220 8.95 -3.28 -19.70
N VAL A 221 9.21 -4.10 -18.68
CA VAL A 221 10.10 -3.76 -17.56
C VAL A 221 11.53 -4.24 -17.80
N ASP A 222 11.70 -5.23 -18.68
CA ASP A 222 12.97 -5.71 -19.24
C ASP A 222 12.80 -6.26 -20.67
N GLU A 223 13.90 -6.59 -21.34
CA GLU A 223 13.93 -7.10 -22.73
C GLU A 223 13.31 -8.50 -22.89
N SER A 224 12.95 -9.20 -21.80
CA SER A 224 12.52 -10.59 -21.87
C SER A 224 11.00 -10.76 -21.79
N HIS A 225 10.26 -10.14 -20.87
CA HIS A 225 8.79 -10.25 -20.81
C HIS A 225 8.13 -9.06 -20.06
N PRO A 226 7.01 -8.49 -20.53
CA PRO A 226 6.32 -7.41 -19.83
C PRO A 226 5.59 -7.91 -18.56
N VAL A 227 5.56 -7.07 -17.52
CA VAL A 227 4.71 -7.29 -16.34
C VAL A 227 3.26 -6.98 -16.68
N ASP A 228 2.31 -7.71 -16.07
CA ASP A 228 0.89 -7.53 -16.37
C ASP A 228 0.38 -6.13 -16.05
N ILE A 229 0.61 -5.65 -14.82
CA ILE A 229 0.18 -4.30 -14.42
C ILE A 229 1.29 -3.62 -13.61
N ARG A 230 1.61 -2.40 -14.01
CA ARG A 230 2.43 -1.47 -13.24
C ARG A 230 1.53 -0.45 -12.56
N VAL A 231 1.72 -0.26 -11.26
CA VAL A 231 1.06 0.78 -10.46
C VAL A 231 2.13 1.68 -9.84
N GLN A 232 1.96 3.00 -9.94
CA GLN A 232 2.88 3.97 -9.40
C GLN A 232 2.12 5.11 -8.72
N PRO A 233 2.49 5.52 -7.49
CA PRO A 233 1.88 6.70 -6.88
C PRO A 233 2.27 7.97 -7.64
N LYS A 234 1.31 8.84 -7.94
CA LYS A 234 1.52 10.06 -8.74
C LYS A 234 2.48 11.06 -8.10
N PHE A 235 2.54 11.08 -6.77
CA PHE A 235 3.32 12.05 -6.01
C PHE A 235 4.69 11.53 -5.57
N THR A 236 5.09 10.33 -6.02
CA THR A 236 6.41 9.74 -5.73
C THR A 236 6.99 9.04 -6.96
N ASN A 237 8.20 9.42 -7.37
CA ASN A 237 8.82 8.86 -8.58
C ASN A 237 9.71 7.64 -8.33
N ASN A 238 9.99 7.32 -7.07
CA ASN A 238 10.87 6.22 -6.67
C ASN A 238 10.10 4.99 -6.16
N ARG A 239 8.78 4.92 -6.35
CA ARG A 239 7.96 3.79 -5.89
C ARG A 239 7.30 3.11 -7.06
N LEU A 240 7.37 1.78 -7.07
CA LEU A 240 6.87 0.95 -8.15
C LEU A 240 6.18 -0.27 -7.56
N MET A 241 4.93 -0.49 -7.95
CA MET A 241 4.22 -1.72 -7.62
C MET A 241 3.99 -2.51 -8.89
N LEU A 242 4.34 -3.78 -8.85
CA LEU A 242 4.22 -4.71 -9.95
C LEU A 242 3.17 -5.75 -9.59
N ILE A 243 2.21 -5.96 -10.49
CA ILE A 243 1.20 -7.01 -10.33
C ILE A 243 1.43 -8.03 -11.43
N GLU A 244 1.60 -9.29 -11.01
CA GLU A 244 1.59 -10.45 -11.89
C GLU A 244 0.24 -11.16 -11.74
N ILE A 245 -0.36 -11.58 -12.84
CA ILE A 245 -1.66 -12.26 -12.86
C ILE A 245 -1.48 -13.66 -13.43
N LYS A 246 -1.99 -14.66 -12.74
CA LYS A 246 -2.18 -16.00 -13.30
C LYS A 246 -3.62 -16.46 -13.11
N TRP A 247 -4.03 -17.40 -13.95
CA TRP A 247 -5.33 -18.04 -13.83
C TRP A 247 -5.17 -19.54 -13.69
N LEU A 248 -6.04 -20.15 -12.89
CA LEU A 248 -6.11 -21.58 -12.69
C LEU A 248 -7.48 -22.10 -13.09
N GLY A 249 -7.52 -23.26 -13.73
CA GLY A 249 -8.73 -23.87 -14.26
C GLY A 249 -8.46 -24.54 -15.60
N ILE A 250 -9.54 -24.80 -16.31
CA ILE A 250 -9.50 -25.40 -17.65
C ILE A 250 -10.07 -24.38 -18.62
N SER A 251 -9.36 -24.17 -19.74
CA SER A 251 -9.89 -23.38 -20.85
C SER A 251 -10.27 -24.27 -22.03
N VAL A 252 -11.25 -23.83 -22.79
CA VAL A 252 -11.74 -24.50 -24.01
C VAL A 252 -11.76 -23.54 -25.19
N ALA A 253 -11.68 -24.09 -26.40
CA ALA A 253 -11.92 -23.36 -27.63
C ALA A 253 -13.43 -23.21 -27.90
N GLU A 254 -13.80 -22.50 -28.97
CA GLU A 254 -15.20 -22.27 -29.33
C GLU A 254 -15.97 -23.56 -29.66
N ASP A 255 -15.30 -24.58 -30.17
CA ASP A 255 -15.85 -25.90 -30.46
C ASP A 255 -15.87 -26.84 -29.23
N GLY A 256 -15.44 -26.36 -28.07
CA GLY A 256 -15.48 -27.07 -26.79
C GLY A 256 -14.29 -27.99 -26.49
N HIS A 257 -13.27 -28.09 -27.35
CA HIS A 257 -12.07 -28.86 -27.03
C HIS A 257 -11.22 -28.15 -25.97
N ILE A 258 -10.58 -28.93 -25.08
CA ILE A 258 -9.74 -28.35 -24.02
C ILE A 258 -8.44 -27.81 -24.63
N THR A 259 -8.15 -26.54 -24.34
CA THR A 259 -6.95 -25.83 -24.83
C THR A 259 -5.84 -25.74 -23.80
N ALA A 260 -6.19 -25.66 -22.51
CA ALA A 260 -5.21 -25.64 -21.43
C ALA A 260 -5.79 -26.18 -20.12
N ARG A 261 -4.89 -26.71 -19.29
CA ARG A 261 -5.15 -27.16 -17.91
C ARG A 261 -4.13 -26.50 -17.00
N HIS A 262 -4.57 -25.52 -16.21
CA HIS A 262 -3.70 -24.77 -15.31
C HIS A 262 -4.09 -25.04 -13.86
N TYR A 263 -3.12 -25.56 -13.13
CA TYR A 263 -3.23 -25.97 -11.73
C TYR A 263 -2.02 -25.39 -10.96
N GLU A 264 -1.74 -25.89 -9.77
CA GLU A 264 -0.70 -25.43 -8.85
C GLU A 264 0.68 -25.18 -9.52
N PRO A 265 1.18 -26.00 -10.46
CA PRO A 265 2.44 -25.70 -11.14
C PRO A 265 2.44 -24.36 -11.88
N ARG A 266 1.30 -23.96 -12.47
CA ARG A 266 1.15 -22.66 -13.13
C ARG A 266 1.17 -21.51 -12.12
N ALA A 267 0.60 -21.74 -10.93
CA ALA A 267 0.70 -20.77 -9.84
C ALA A 267 2.15 -20.60 -9.37
N GLN A 268 2.90 -21.70 -9.22
CA GLN A 268 4.32 -21.66 -8.87
C GLN A 268 5.15 -20.90 -9.92
N GLU A 269 4.88 -21.13 -11.20
CA GLU A 269 5.55 -20.43 -12.31
C GLU A 269 5.36 -18.91 -12.21
N GLY A 270 4.13 -18.43 -12.00
CA GLY A 270 3.88 -17.00 -11.81
C GLY A 270 4.56 -16.42 -10.57
N ALA A 271 4.65 -17.20 -9.49
CA ALA A 271 5.37 -16.76 -8.29
C ALA A 271 6.87 -16.55 -8.57
N SER A 272 7.49 -17.49 -9.28
CA SER A 272 8.88 -17.39 -9.74
C SER A 272 9.08 -16.25 -10.73
N GLN A 273 8.15 -16.04 -11.66
CA GLN A 273 8.19 -14.96 -12.65
C GLN A 273 8.19 -13.59 -11.97
N LEU A 274 7.29 -13.35 -11.02
CA LEU A 274 7.25 -12.10 -10.27
C LEU A 274 8.52 -11.89 -9.44
N ALA A 275 9.05 -12.93 -8.80
CA ALA A 275 10.31 -12.82 -8.06
C ALA A 275 11.48 -12.39 -8.96
N ASN A 276 11.56 -12.96 -10.17
CA ASN A 276 12.56 -12.58 -11.17
C ASN A 276 12.39 -11.11 -11.61
N TYR A 277 11.15 -10.63 -11.81
CA TYR A 277 10.92 -9.22 -12.13
C TYR A 277 11.40 -8.28 -11.04
N LEU A 278 11.14 -8.61 -9.77
CA LEU A 278 11.62 -7.81 -8.64
C LEU A 278 13.15 -7.77 -8.61
N ASP A 279 13.82 -8.90 -8.86
CA ASP A 279 15.28 -8.98 -8.92
C ASP A 279 15.84 -8.14 -10.09
N SER A 280 15.26 -8.23 -11.28
CA SER A 280 15.62 -7.41 -12.44
C SER A 280 15.46 -5.92 -12.17
N GLN A 281 14.33 -5.50 -11.58
CA GLN A 281 14.08 -4.09 -11.27
C GLN A 281 15.04 -3.55 -10.21
N ARG A 282 15.36 -4.36 -9.19
CA ARG A 282 16.32 -3.96 -8.16
C ARG A 282 17.72 -3.73 -8.73
N GLN A 283 18.10 -4.48 -9.76
CA GLN A 283 19.39 -4.30 -10.45
C GLN A 283 19.39 -3.05 -11.35
N SER A 284 18.32 -2.82 -12.12
CA SER A 284 18.25 -1.71 -13.08
C SER A 284 17.98 -0.35 -12.43
N ALA A 285 17.24 -0.33 -11.32
CA ALA A 285 16.80 0.89 -10.64
C ALA A 285 16.95 0.76 -9.11
N PRO A 286 18.18 0.67 -8.57
CA PRO A 286 18.43 0.38 -7.15
C PRO A 286 17.93 1.46 -6.18
N SER A 287 17.62 2.66 -6.67
CA SER A 287 17.00 3.75 -5.90
C SER A 287 15.48 3.66 -5.81
N HIS A 288 14.84 2.75 -6.56
CA HIS A 288 13.40 2.54 -6.51
C HIS A 288 13.03 1.52 -5.43
N ILE A 289 11.95 1.81 -4.71
CA ILE A 289 11.24 0.87 -3.84
C ILE A 289 10.25 0.12 -4.73
N VAL A 290 10.50 -1.17 -4.92
CA VAL A 290 9.67 -2.04 -5.75
C VAL A 290 8.95 -3.05 -4.86
N GLN A 291 7.64 -3.22 -5.06
CA GLN A 291 6.83 -4.21 -4.37
C GLN A 291 6.06 -5.07 -5.39
N GLY A 292 6.11 -6.39 -5.22
CA GLY A 292 5.38 -7.35 -6.02
C GLY A 292 4.05 -7.77 -5.39
N TYR A 293 3.02 -7.85 -6.21
CA TYR A 293 1.69 -8.35 -5.89
C TYR A 293 1.36 -9.51 -6.83
N TYR A 294 1.02 -10.66 -6.27
CA TYR A 294 0.67 -11.82 -7.07
C TYR A 294 -0.83 -12.11 -7.01
N VAL A 295 -1.53 -11.98 -8.13
CA VAL A 295 -2.98 -12.22 -8.24
C VAL A 295 -3.24 -13.53 -8.96
N ILE A 296 -4.03 -14.40 -8.34
CA ILE A 296 -4.40 -15.70 -8.88
C ILE A 296 -5.92 -15.74 -9.03
N ILE A 297 -6.42 -15.77 -10.26
CA ILE A 297 -7.84 -15.99 -10.54
C ILE A 297 -8.09 -17.49 -10.58
N ASP A 298 -8.77 -18.04 -9.57
CA ASP A 298 -8.99 -19.47 -9.42
C ASP A 298 -10.40 -19.85 -9.89
N GLY A 299 -10.46 -20.43 -11.09
CA GLY A 299 -11.66 -21.02 -11.70
C GLY A 299 -11.60 -22.54 -11.76
N ARG A 300 -10.77 -23.20 -10.95
CA ARG A 300 -10.69 -24.67 -10.96
C ARG A 300 -11.99 -25.31 -10.51
N ARG A 301 -12.28 -26.47 -11.11
CA ARG A 301 -13.41 -27.34 -10.78
C ARG A 301 -12.92 -28.79 -10.78
N ALA A 302 -13.53 -29.65 -9.98
CA ALA A 302 -13.22 -31.07 -9.99
C ALA A 302 -13.92 -31.79 -11.15
N ASN A 303 -13.36 -32.94 -11.57
CA ASN A 303 -14.00 -33.91 -12.46
C ASN A 303 -14.51 -33.38 -13.82
N LEU A 304 -13.95 -32.28 -14.32
CA LEU A 304 -14.30 -31.73 -15.63
C LEU A 304 -13.79 -32.58 -16.79
N ARG A 305 -14.65 -32.73 -17.80
CA ARG A 305 -14.36 -33.34 -19.10
C ARG A 305 -14.90 -32.50 -20.25
N GLU A 306 -14.40 -32.74 -21.46
CA GLU A 306 -14.94 -32.10 -22.66
C GLU A 306 -16.46 -32.33 -22.77
N GLY A 307 -17.17 -31.30 -23.22
CA GLY A 307 -18.63 -31.32 -23.33
C GLY A 307 -19.40 -31.24 -21.99
N THR A 308 -18.73 -30.95 -20.87
CA THR A 308 -19.44 -30.68 -19.61
C THR A 308 -20.23 -29.38 -19.73
N THR A 309 -21.54 -29.41 -19.49
CA THR A 309 -22.44 -28.24 -19.58
C THR A 309 -23.09 -27.86 -18.25
N SER A 310 -22.92 -28.69 -17.22
CA SER A 310 -23.42 -28.45 -15.86
C SER A 310 -22.46 -29.06 -14.85
N ILE A 311 -22.51 -28.57 -13.61
CA ILE A 311 -21.61 -29.04 -12.55
C ILE A 311 -22.33 -29.11 -11.20
N SER A 312 -22.08 -30.17 -10.44
CA SER A 312 -22.58 -30.33 -9.08
C SER A 312 -21.93 -29.31 -8.15
N ARG A 313 -22.60 -28.95 -7.05
CA ARG A 313 -21.99 -28.07 -6.03
C ARG A 313 -20.71 -28.65 -5.44
N ALA A 314 -20.66 -29.97 -5.25
CA ALA A 314 -19.48 -30.65 -4.69
C ALA A 314 -18.26 -30.51 -5.62
N ASP A 315 -18.43 -30.73 -6.92
CA ASP A 315 -17.35 -30.61 -7.91
C ASP A 315 -17.00 -29.14 -8.21
N GLY A 316 -18.01 -28.28 -8.25
CA GLY A 316 -17.86 -26.85 -8.57
C GLY A 316 -17.14 -26.06 -7.49
N MET A 317 -17.38 -26.39 -6.22
CA MET A 317 -16.79 -25.73 -5.06
C MET A 317 -15.58 -26.47 -4.49
N TYR A 318 -15.20 -27.63 -5.07
CA TYR A 318 -14.15 -28.53 -4.53
C TYR A 318 -12.87 -27.81 -4.12
N PHE A 319 -12.44 -26.82 -4.92
CA PHE A 319 -11.20 -26.08 -4.68
C PHE A 319 -11.37 -24.85 -3.79
N GLU A 320 -12.58 -24.38 -3.45
CA GLU A 320 -12.79 -23.09 -2.75
C GLU A 320 -11.88 -22.93 -1.52
N THR A 321 -11.80 -23.96 -0.68
CA THR A 321 -11.02 -23.94 0.57
C THR A 321 -9.63 -24.59 0.45
N GLN A 322 -9.18 -24.93 -0.77
CA GLN A 322 -7.88 -25.55 -1.00
C GLN A 322 -6.83 -24.50 -1.31
N GLU A 323 -6.01 -24.20 -0.31
CA GLU A 323 -4.91 -23.24 -0.45
C GLU A 323 -3.79 -23.76 -1.34
N ILE A 324 -3.16 -22.84 -2.07
CA ILE A 324 -2.02 -23.13 -2.93
C ILE A 324 -0.76 -23.01 -2.10
N THR A 325 0.03 -24.08 -2.04
CA THR A 325 1.34 -24.07 -1.40
C THR A 325 2.42 -23.75 -2.43
N PHE A 326 3.37 -22.89 -2.04
CA PHE A 326 4.48 -22.49 -2.89
C PHE A 326 5.79 -23.06 -2.35
N ASN A 327 6.67 -23.52 -3.25
CA ASN A 327 8.03 -23.92 -2.92
C ASN A 327 9.01 -23.61 -4.07
N PRO A 328 9.94 -22.66 -3.89
CA PRO A 328 10.06 -21.78 -2.74
C PRO A 328 8.82 -20.88 -2.58
N ALA A 329 8.62 -20.34 -1.38
CA ALA A 329 7.55 -19.38 -1.05
C ALA A 329 8.14 -17.96 -0.92
N PRO A 330 8.17 -17.15 -2.00
CA PRO A 330 8.81 -15.83 -1.98
C PRO A 330 8.20 -14.88 -0.94
N HIS A 331 6.88 -14.92 -0.78
CA HIS A 331 6.13 -14.09 0.16
C HIS A 331 6.48 -14.33 1.65
N GLU A 332 7.05 -15.48 2.00
CA GLU A 332 7.49 -15.77 3.38
C GLU A 332 8.91 -15.29 3.66
N THR A 333 9.71 -15.13 2.60
CA THR A 333 11.17 -14.93 2.71
C THR A 333 11.63 -13.56 2.23
N ARG A 334 10.81 -12.86 1.42
CA ARG A 334 11.13 -11.59 0.82
C ARG A 334 10.21 -10.49 1.34
N SER A 335 10.77 -9.33 1.68
CA SER A 335 9.98 -8.17 2.10
C SER A 335 9.34 -7.43 0.92
N ASP A 336 9.90 -7.57 -0.28
CA ASP A 336 9.44 -6.92 -1.51
C ASP A 336 8.36 -7.72 -2.26
N TYR A 337 7.88 -8.83 -1.68
CA TYR A 337 6.91 -9.73 -2.26
C TYR A 337 5.72 -9.89 -1.30
N ASP A 338 4.53 -9.47 -1.71
CA ASP A 338 3.34 -9.55 -0.86
C ASP A 338 2.72 -10.96 -0.86
N ILE A 339 1.86 -11.26 0.12
CA ILE A 339 1.11 -12.53 0.12
C ILE A 339 0.31 -12.69 -1.19
N PRO A 340 0.27 -13.90 -1.79
CA PRO A 340 -0.55 -14.12 -2.99
C PRO A 340 -2.05 -13.90 -2.73
N TYR A 341 -2.71 -13.20 -3.65
CA TYR A 341 -4.14 -12.93 -3.64
C TYR A 341 -4.85 -13.97 -4.50
N ARG A 342 -5.26 -15.08 -3.87
CA ARG A 342 -6.05 -16.12 -4.53
C ARG A 342 -7.53 -15.72 -4.51
N MET A 343 -8.08 -15.47 -5.70
CA MET A 343 -9.45 -15.00 -5.90
C MET A 343 -10.27 -16.13 -6.54
N PHE A 344 -11.02 -16.87 -5.72
CA PHE A 344 -11.86 -17.97 -6.20
C PHE A 344 -13.16 -17.44 -6.84
N ALA A 345 -13.36 -17.77 -8.11
CA ALA A 345 -14.57 -17.39 -8.84
C ALA A 345 -15.58 -18.54 -8.82
N ILE A 346 -16.75 -18.31 -8.23
CA ILE A 346 -17.75 -19.35 -8.00
C ILE A 346 -18.50 -19.72 -9.29
N PRO A 347 -18.74 -21.01 -9.56
CA PRO A 347 -19.58 -21.45 -10.66
C PRO A 347 -21.07 -21.26 -10.35
N VAL A 348 -21.90 -21.32 -11.40
CA VAL A 348 -23.33 -21.60 -11.26
C VAL A 348 -23.48 -23.12 -11.26
N CYS A 349 -23.82 -23.68 -10.11
CA CYS A 349 -24.00 -25.12 -9.98
C CYS A 349 -25.41 -25.53 -10.38
N SER A 350 -25.56 -26.73 -10.92
CA SER A 350 -26.84 -27.43 -10.95
C SER A 350 -27.14 -27.91 -9.54
N ASP A 351 -28.25 -27.43 -8.95
CA ASP A 351 -28.71 -27.85 -7.62
C ASP A 351 -28.94 -29.36 -7.53
#